data_AF-A0A972Q3Q7-F1
#
_entry.id   AF-A0A972Q3Q7-F1
#
_cell.length_a   1.000
_cell.length_b   1.000
_cell.length_c   1.000
_cell.angle_alpha   90.00
_cell.angle_beta   90.00
_cell.angle_gamma   90.00
#
_symmetry.space_group_name_H-M   'P 1'
#
loop_
_entity.id
_entity.type
_entity.pdbx_description
1 polymer ?
#
loop_
_entity_poly.entity_id
_entity_poly.type
_entity_poly.pdbx_seq_one_letter_code
_entity_poly.pdbx_strand_id
1 'polypeptide(L)'
;MSEKDTPKTILVDDRVAETITRVEELAYELKIREVMTSNVQTLEPEMKMRDVVELFRQRRISGAPVKKGEELIGILSIEDLIRCLVANDMDSPVSRYMTAKIYTIKGTDPVVEALKAFVNTHVGRLPVVDEHGVMEGIITKGDVTRGLLKALQRSIQEEELKTYRASHLFEDIESNRTSLILRYNIKPRDFTHGGAASSNIKRALLRMGASPQIARRCGIAAYEAEMNLIIHTTNGGTMRVEIEPHRISFEVVDDGPGIPDVDLAMKPGYSTANDDVRELGFGAGMGLANIARCVDAMTLESVVGRGTRLKMKIFLESEAVGEGYSGKKETSERDNS
;
A
#
# COMPACT_ATOMS: atom_id res chain seq x y z
N MET A 1 -7.25 -2.56 49.33
CA MET A 1 -6.29 -2.27 48.25
C MET A 1 -6.44 -3.35 47.19
N SER A 2 -7.07 -3.04 46.07
CA SER A 2 -7.21 -3.93 44.92
C SER A 2 -6.54 -3.22 43.75
N GLU A 3 -5.45 -3.79 43.26
CA GLU A 3 -4.68 -3.26 42.14
C GLU A 3 -5.54 -3.18 40.88
N LYS A 4 -5.32 -2.09 40.15
CA LYS A 4 -6.01 -1.70 38.94
C LYS A 4 -5.61 -2.62 37.79
N ASP A 5 -6.60 -3.14 37.08
CA ASP A 5 -6.46 -3.67 35.72
C ASP A 5 -5.87 -2.58 34.81
N THR A 6 -4.60 -2.71 34.48
CA THR A 6 -3.97 -2.00 33.37
C THR A 6 -4.38 -2.66 32.05
N PRO A 7 -4.72 -1.88 31.00
CA PRO A 7 -5.07 -2.45 29.71
C PRO A 7 -3.84 -3.16 29.12
N LYS A 8 -3.95 -4.48 28.91
CA LYS A 8 -2.94 -5.26 28.19
C LYS A 8 -2.82 -4.72 26.77
N THR A 9 -1.71 -4.04 26.49
CA THR A 9 -1.22 -3.80 25.14
C THR A 9 -1.13 -5.15 24.44
N ILE A 10 -1.99 -5.38 23.45
CA ILE A 10 -1.88 -6.56 22.59
C ILE A 10 -0.63 -6.33 21.73
N LEU A 11 0.47 -6.97 22.14
CA LEU A 11 1.63 -7.17 21.29
C LEU A 11 1.13 -7.98 20.09
N VAL A 12 1.08 -7.34 18.93
CA VAL A 12 0.78 -8.01 17.66
C VAL A 12 1.86 -9.06 17.45
N ASP A 13 1.47 -10.34 17.44
CA ASP A 13 2.35 -11.46 17.12
C ASP A 13 2.93 -11.23 15.71
N ASP A 14 4.25 -11.24 15.57
CA ASP A 14 4.99 -10.97 14.32
C ASP A 14 4.49 -11.84 13.14
N ARG A 15 3.84 -12.97 13.43
CA ARG A 15 3.23 -13.86 12.42
C ARG A 15 1.93 -13.35 11.82
N VAL A 16 1.18 -12.51 12.53
CA VAL A 16 -0.08 -11.92 12.04
C VAL A 16 0.20 -10.72 11.14
N ALA A 17 1.31 -10.00 11.39
CA ALA A 17 1.75 -8.84 10.62
C ALA A 17 1.95 -9.13 9.11
N GLU A 18 2.27 -10.38 8.75
CA GLU A 18 2.46 -10.78 7.34
C GLU A 18 1.14 -10.90 6.54
N THR A 19 -0.03 -10.85 7.20
CA THR A 19 -1.34 -11.09 6.55
C THR A 19 -2.35 -9.96 6.73
N ILE A 20 -1.94 -8.83 7.30
CA ILE A 20 -2.84 -7.69 7.54
C ILE A 20 -3.19 -7.05 6.19
N THR A 21 -4.48 -7.02 5.87
CA THR A 21 -5.01 -6.35 4.69
C THR A 21 -4.96 -4.83 4.86
N ARG A 22 -4.93 -4.07 3.76
CA ARG A 22 -4.96 -2.60 3.83
C ARG A 22 -6.17 -2.06 4.61
N VAL A 23 -7.30 -2.74 4.55
CA VAL A 23 -8.51 -2.36 5.30
C VAL A 23 -8.31 -2.52 6.80
N GLU A 24 -7.62 -3.57 7.23
CA GLU A 24 -7.29 -3.78 8.64
C GLU A 24 -6.31 -2.72 9.13
N GLU A 25 -5.24 -2.41 8.37
CA GLU A 25 -4.32 -1.30 8.71
C GLU A 25 -5.08 0.02 8.90
N LEU A 26 -5.96 0.37 7.94
CA LEU A 26 -6.77 1.59 8.00
C LEU A 26 -7.69 1.62 9.23
N ALA A 27 -8.19 0.46 9.70
CA ALA A 27 -9.01 0.40 10.90
C ALA A 27 -8.22 0.72 12.19
N TYR A 28 -6.90 0.49 12.19
CA TYR A 28 -6.01 0.89 13.28
C TYR A 28 -5.53 2.35 13.16
N GLU A 29 -5.36 2.86 11.93
CA GLU A 29 -4.90 4.22 11.65
C GLU A 29 -6.00 5.29 11.86
N LEU A 30 -7.21 5.06 11.33
CA LEU A 30 -8.29 6.04 11.35
C LEU A 30 -8.83 6.25 12.76
N LYS A 31 -9.07 7.52 13.11
CA LYS A 31 -9.75 7.88 14.36
C LYS A 31 -11.26 7.95 14.18
N ILE A 32 -11.98 7.63 15.24
CA ILE A 32 -13.45 7.68 15.25
C ILE A 32 -13.98 9.06 14.85
N ARG A 33 -13.37 10.13 15.34
CA ARG A 33 -13.76 11.51 15.00
C ARG A 33 -13.69 11.82 13.49
N GLU A 34 -12.88 11.09 12.73
CA GLU A 34 -12.72 11.28 11.28
C GLU A 34 -13.83 10.62 10.46
N VAL A 35 -14.53 9.65 11.06
CA VAL A 35 -15.57 8.86 10.38
C VAL A 35 -16.95 9.02 10.99
N MET A 36 -17.05 9.51 12.23
CA MET A 36 -18.32 9.68 12.93
C MET A 36 -19.21 10.76 12.28
N THR A 37 -20.50 10.72 12.62
CA THR A 37 -21.39 11.84 12.36
C THR A 37 -21.33 12.83 13.54
N SER A 38 -20.84 14.03 13.27
CA SER A 38 -20.86 15.16 14.22
C SER A 38 -22.21 15.89 14.18
N ASN A 39 -22.51 16.71 15.20
CA ASN A 39 -23.74 17.49 15.30
C ASN A 39 -25.01 16.63 15.22
N VAL A 40 -25.09 15.64 16.11
CA VAL A 40 -26.16 14.64 16.12
C VAL A 40 -27.43 15.22 16.71
N GLN A 41 -28.57 14.96 16.06
CA GLN A 41 -29.88 15.26 16.61
C GLN A 41 -30.11 14.44 17.89
N THR A 42 -30.39 15.11 19.00
CA THR A 42 -30.75 14.49 20.28
C THR A 42 -32.25 14.55 20.54
N LEU A 43 -32.71 13.72 21.47
CA LEU A 43 -34.09 13.67 21.97
C LEU A 43 -34.11 14.04 23.45
N GLU A 44 -35.20 14.65 23.90
CA GLU A 44 -35.51 14.87 25.32
C GLU A 44 -36.32 13.68 25.88
N PRO A 45 -36.14 13.29 27.15
CA PRO A 45 -36.79 12.13 27.75
C PRO A 45 -38.31 12.24 27.83
N GLU A 46 -38.86 13.46 27.89
CA GLU A 46 -40.30 13.74 27.96
C GLU A 46 -40.96 13.90 26.58
N MET A 47 -40.17 13.91 25.50
CA MET A 47 -40.70 14.00 24.13
C MET A 47 -41.61 12.80 23.84
N LYS A 48 -42.71 13.01 23.13
CA LYS A 48 -43.63 11.92 22.80
C LYS A 48 -43.10 11.08 21.64
N MET A 49 -43.36 9.77 21.69
CA MET A 49 -42.94 8.85 20.62
C MET A 49 -43.48 9.23 19.24
N ARG A 50 -44.69 9.80 19.14
CA ARG A 50 -45.25 10.33 17.88
C ARG A 50 -44.37 11.40 17.22
N ASP A 51 -43.80 12.31 18.00
CA ASP A 51 -42.99 13.42 17.51
C ASP A 51 -41.62 12.91 17.05
N VAL A 52 -41.12 11.86 17.71
CA VAL A 52 -39.89 11.18 17.31
C VAL A 52 -40.01 10.49 15.96
N VAL A 53 -41.14 9.82 15.67
CA VAL A 53 -41.37 9.21 14.35
C VAL A 53 -41.29 10.26 13.25
N GLU A 54 -41.92 11.41 13.46
CA GLU A 54 -41.88 12.54 12.54
C GLU A 54 -40.45 13.06 12.37
N LEU A 55 -39.72 13.24 13.48
CA LEU A 55 -38.33 13.69 13.48
C LEU A 55 -37.41 12.72 12.71
N PHE A 56 -37.54 11.40 12.94
CA PHE A 56 -36.74 10.39 12.28
C PHE A 56 -37.02 10.37 10.78
N ARG A 57 -38.29 10.52 10.37
CA ARG A 57 -38.68 10.62 8.96
C ARG A 57 -38.09 11.86 8.30
N GLN A 58 -38.22 13.03 8.92
CA GLN A 58 -37.75 14.31 8.38
C GLN A 58 -36.22 14.35 8.26
N ARG A 59 -35.51 13.88 9.29
CA ARG A 59 -34.04 13.90 9.35
C ARG A 59 -33.39 12.68 8.67
N ARG A 60 -34.18 11.71 8.22
CA ARG A 60 -33.71 10.43 7.64
C ARG A 60 -32.72 9.69 8.55
N ILE A 61 -33.00 9.71 9.86
CA ILE A 61 -32.20 9.02 10.87
C ILE A 61 -32.96 7.80 11.41
N SER A 62 -32.22 6.78 11.81
CA SER A 62 -32.78 5.52 12.33
C SER A 62 -32.73 5.39 13.85
N GLY A 63 -32.34 6.46 14.52
CA GLY A 63 -32.13 6.49 15.96
C GLY A 63 -31.32 7.70 16.38
N ALA A 64 -31.49 8.08 17.64
CA ALA A 64 -30.92 9.29 18.21
C ALA A 64 -30.55 9.04 19.69
N PRO A 65 -29.51 9.73 20.19
CA PRO A 65 -29.21 9.79 21.61
C PRO A 65 -30.29 10.58 22.36
N VAL A 66 -30.59 10.16 23.59
CA VAL A 66 -31.51 10.85 24.51
C VAL A 66 -30.69 11.59 25.55
N LYS A 67 -30.85 12.90 25.63
CA LYS A 67 -30.17 13.75 26.61
C LYS A 67 -31.18 14.37 27.57
N LYS A 68 -30.78 14.57 28.83
CA LYS A 68 -31.48 15.42 29.79
C LYS A 68 -30.59 16.61 30.11
N GLY A 69 -30.83 17.74 29.45
CA GLY A 69 -29.84 18.82 29.42
C GLY A 69 -28.57 18.38 28.69
N GLU A 70 -27.41 18.44 29.34
CA GLU A 70 -26.14 17.99 28.75
C GLU A 70 -25.84 16.50 28.97
N GLU A 71 -26.53 15.87 29.91
CA GLU A 71 -26.28 14.48 30.28
C GLU A 71 -26.89 13.51 29.26
N LEU A 72 -26.07 12.60 28.74
CA LEU A 72 -26.51 11.51 27.87
C LEU A 72 -27.09 10.37 28.73
N ILE A 73 -28.40 10.15 28.63
CA ILE A 73 -29.14 9.23 29.52
C ILE A 73 -29.73 8.01 28.80
N GLY A 74 -29.74 8.00 27.47
CA GLY A 74 -30.15 6.82 26.73
C GLY A 74 -29.92 6.92 25.22
N ILE A 75 -30.37 5.88 24.51
CA ILE A 75 -30.43 5.84 23.06
C ILE A 75 -31.80 5.31 22.66
N LEU A 76 -32.38 5.88 21.61
CA LEU A 76 -33.61 5.38 20.98
C LEU A 76 -33.36 5.07 19.51
N SER A 77 -33.93 3.98 19.02
CA SER A 77 -33.78 3.46 17.67
C SER A 77 -35.12 3.17 16.99
N ILE A 78 -35.10 2.90 15.69
CA ILE A 78 -36.30 2.45 14.95
C ILE A 78 -36.88 1.16 15.57
N GLU A 79 -36.07 0.26 16.11
CA GLU A 79 -36.58 -0.95 16.78
C GLU A 79 -37.46 -0.58 17.98
N ASP A 80 -37.09 0.46 18.73
CA ASP A 80 -37.88 0.97 19.86
C ASP A 80 -39.20 1.60 19.39
N LEU A 81 -39.17 2.31 18.25
CA LEU A 81 -40.37 2.83 17.61
C LEU A 81 -41.31 1.71 17.16
N ILE A 82 -40.76 0.62 16.60
CA ILE A 82 -41.54 -0.56 16.20
C ILE A 82 -42.19 -1.20 17.44
N ARG A 83 -41.45 -1.37 18.54
CA ARG A 83 -42.00 -1.90 19.81
C ARG A 83 -43.13 -1.03 20.35
N CYS A 84 -42.96 0.29 20.34
CA CYS A 84 -43.97 1.25 20.77
C CYS A 84 -45.23 1.23 19.87
N LEU A 85 -45.04 1.12 18.55
CA LEU A 85 -46.14 1.04 17.59
C LEU A 85 -46.97 -0.23 17.79
N VAL A 86 -46.33 -1.38 17.99
CA VAL A 86 -47.00 -2.66 18.27
C VAL A 86 -47.78 -2.59 19.60
N ALA A 87 -47.26 -1.87 20.59
CA ALA A 87 -47.94 -1.64 21.87
C ALA A 87 -49.06 -0.59 21.80
N ASN A 88 -49.23 0.09 20.65
CA ASN A 88 -50.18 1.19 20.45
C ASN A 88 -50.04 2.33 21.48
N ASP A 89 -48.80 2.71 21.81
CA ASP A 89 -48.47 3.59 22.94
C ASP A 89 -47.72 4.86 22.50
N MET A 90 -48.14 5.46 21.40
CA MET A 90 -47.44 6.56 20.71
C MET A 90 -47.41 7.89 21.50
N ASP A 91 -48.25 8.02 22.53
CA ASP A 91 -48.30 9.21 23.39
C ASP A 91 -47.42 9.09 24.64
N SER A 92 -46.78 7.94 24.86
CA SER A 92 -45.79 7.76 25.92
C SER A 92 -44.50 8.54 25.68
N PRO A 93 -43.77 8.89 26.75
CA PRO A 93 -42.49 9.59 26.66
C PRO A 93 -41.36 8.67 26.16
N VAL A 94 -40.35 9.26 25.50
CA VAL A 94 -39.14 8.57 25.02
C VAL A 94 -38.44 7.77 26.12
N SER A 95 -38.38 8.32 27.32
CA SER A 95 -37.74 7.69 28.49
C SER A 95 -38.28 6.29 28.82
N ARG A 96 -39.51 5.96 28.42
CA ARG A 96 -40.13 4.63 28.63
C ARG A 96 -39.57 3.56 27.70
N TYR A 97 -39.17 3.94 26.48
CA TYR A 97 -38.77 3.01 25.42
C TYR A 97 -37.27 3.05 25.10
N MET A 98 -36.56 4.08 25.56
CA MET A 98 -35.12 4.20 25.35
C MET A 98 -34.33 3.09 26.04
N THR A 99 -33.17 2.77 25.48
CA THR A 99 -32.18 1.93 26.16
C THR A 99 -31.30 2.81 27.05
N ALA A 100 -31.40 2.65 28.37
CA ALA A 100 -30.63 3.42 29.36
C ALA A 100 -29.17 2.94 29.52
N LYS A 101 -28.87 1.69 29.15
CA LYS A 101 -27.50 1.17 29.18
C LYS A 101 -26.74 1.67 27.94
N ILE A 102 -25.96 2.73 28.12
CA ILE A 102 -25.23 3.38 27.04
C ILE A 102 -23.80 2.83 26.96
N TYR A 103 -23.41 2.46 25.75
CA TYR A 103 -22.02 2.15 25.43
C TYR A 103 -21.45 3.32 24.64
N THR A 104 -20.44 3.98 25.19
CA THR A 104 -19.78 5.13 24.55
C THR A 104 -18.39 4.74 24.05
N ILE A 105 -17.84 5.58 23.18
CA ILE A 105 -16.47 5.43 22.66
C ILE A 105 -15.83 6.81 22.51
N LYS A 106 -14.49 6.91 22.57
CA LYS A 106 -13.84 8.22 22.47
C LYS A 106 -13.57 8.60 21.02
N GLY A 107 -13.65 9.90 20.71
CA GLY A 107 -13.33 10.39 19.36
C GLY A 107 -11.87 10.12 18.93
N THR A 108 -10.97 9.96 19.89
CA THR A 108 -9.54 9.67 19.70
C THR A 108 -9.21 8.18 19.56
N ASP A 109 -10.17 7.30 19.84
CA ASP A 109 -10.00 5.87 19.70
C ASP A 109 -9.89 5.49 18.20
N PRO A 110 -9.12 4.43 17.88
CA PRO A 110 -9.12 3.85 16.54
C PRO A 110 -10.48 3.29 16.14
N VAL A 111 -10.78 3.28 14.84
CA VAL A 111 -12.01 2.69 14.29
C VAL A 111 -12.17 1.21 14.65
N VAL A 112 -11.07 0.46 14.79
CA VAL A 112 -11.11 -0.96 15.21
C VAL A 112 -11.79 -1.16 16.57
N GLU A 113 -11.71 -0.18 17.48
CA GLU A 113 -12.38 -0.27 18.78
C GLU A 113 -13.91 -0.18 18.62
N ALA A 114 -14.41 0.64 17.69
CA ALA A 114 -15.83 0.67 17.35
C ALA A 114 -16.30 -0.66 16.74
N LEU A 115 -15.49 -1.26 15.85
CA LEU A 115 -15.78 -2.58 15.27
C LEU A 115 -15.86 -3.67 16.35
N LYS A 116 -14.88 -3.71 17.27
CA LYS A 116 -14.90 -4.64 18.42
C LYS A 116 -16.13 -4.42 19.28
N ALA A 117 -16.47 -3.18 19.59
CA ALA A 117 -17.66 -2.85 20.36
C ALA A 117 -18.95 -3.33 19.66
N PHE A 118 -19.07 -3.15 18.34
CA PHE A 118 -20.22 -3.63 17.57
C PHE A 118 -20.34 -5.17 17.44
N VAL A 119 -19.24 -5.89 17.63
CA VAL A 119 -19.23 -7.37 17.63
C VAL A 119 -19.53 -7.90 19.03
N ASN A 120 -18.89 -7.31 20.05
CA ASN A 120 -19.01 -7.74 21.43
C ASN A 120 -20.31 -7.27 22.10
N THR A 121 -21.03 -6.34 21.46
CA THR A 121 -22.32 -5.84 21.91
C THR A 121 -23.34 -5.95 20.78
N HIS A 122 -24.62 -6.02 21.13
CA HIS A 122 -25.70 -6.04 20.14
C HIS A 122 -26.16 -4.64 19.72
N VAL A 123 -25.32 -3.61 19.90
CA VAL A 123 -25.69 -2.23 19.56
C VAL A 123 -25.38 -1.92 18.10
N GLY A 124 -26.25 -1.16 17.45
CA GLY A 124 -26.04 -0.68 16.07
C GLY A 124 -25.32 0.66 15.96
N ARG A 125 -25.17 1.37 17.08
CA ARG A 125 -24.61 2.73 17.16
C ARG A 125 -23.97 2.98 18.52
N LEU A 126 -22.93 3.81 18.55
CA LEU A 126 -22.21 4.22 19.75
C LEU A 126 -22.14 5.74 19.79
N PRO A 127 -22.64 6.38 20.87
CA PRO A 127 -22.32 7.77 21.16
C PRO A 127 -20.82 7.96 21.31
N VAL A 128 -20.30 8.98 20.63
CA VAL A 128 -18.90 9.38 20.71
C VAL A 128 -18.78 10.50 21.74
N VAL A 129 -17.83 10.38 22.65
CA VAL A 129 -17.58 11.34 23.73
C VAL A 129 -16.14 11.82 23.72
N ASP A 130 -15.91 13.01 24.28
CA ASP A 130 -14.59 13.54 24.54
C ASP A 130 -13.97 12.94 25.82
N GLU A 131 -12.80 13.44 26.22
CA GLU A 131 -12.13 13.00 27.45
C GLU A 131 -12.89 13.37 28.74
N HIS A 132 -13.78 14.35 28.67
CA HIS A 132 -14.61 14.83 29.78
C HIS A 132 -15.98 14.14 29.83
N GLY A 133 -16.26 13.23 28.89
CA GLY A 133 -17.53 12.52 28.78
C GLY A 133 -18.64 13.31 28.07
N VAL A 134 -18.31 14.46 27.48
CA VAL A 134 -19.23 15.28 26.71
C VAL A 134 -19.41 14.66 25.33
N MET A 135 -20.65 14.58 24.86
CA MET A 135 -20.98 13.99 23.57
C MET A 135 -20.48 14.85 22.39
N GLU A 136 -19.60 14.28 21.56
CA GLU A 136 -19.09 14.90 20.33
C GLU A 136 -19.87 14.46 19.08
N GLY A 137 -20.41 13.24 19.09
CA GLY A 137 -21.03 12.68 17.89
C GLY A 137 -21.63 11.29 18.08
N ILE A 138 -21.89 10.61 16.98
CA ILE A 138 -22.35 9.22 16.97
C ILE A 138 -21.65 8.47 15.85
N ILE A 139 -21.30 7.21 16.10
CA ILE A 139 -20.74 6.32 15.10
C ILE A 139 -21.64 5.10 14.92
N THR A 140 -21.86 4.72 13.66
CA THR A 140 -22.62 3.53 13.26
C THR A 140 -21.76 2.61 12.39
N LYS A 141 -22.21 1.37 12.19
CA LYS A 141 -21.57 0.44 11.22
C LYS A 141 -21.48 1.06 9.81
N GLY A 142 -22.48 1.83 9.41
CA GLY A 142 -22.50 2.52 8.11
C GLY A 142 -21.47 3.64 8.01
N ASP A 143 -21.24 4.37 9.10
CA ASP A 143 -20.20 5.41 9.17
C ASP A 143 -18.81 4.80 9.05
N VAL A 144 -18.54 3.72 9.79
CA VAL A 144 -17.28 2.96 9.69
C VAL A 144 -17.05 2.47 8.26
N THR A 145 -18.07 1.87 7.64
CA THR A 145 -17.98 1.35 6.27
C THR A 145 -17.66 2.46 5.27
N ARG A 146 -18.39 3.59 5.33
CA ARG A 146 -18.14 4.74 4.45
C ARG A 146 -16.76 5.37 4.69
N GLY A 147 -16.36 5.49 5.96
CA GLY A 147 -15.08 6.05 6.37
C GLY A 147 -13.91 5.23 5.84
N LEU A 148 -13.94 3.91 6.06
CA LEU A 148 -12.94 2.98 5.53
C LEU A 148 -12.89 3.00 4.00
N LEU A 149 -14.05 3.00 3.33
CA LEU A 149 -14.11 3.05 1.86
C LEU A 149 -13.51 4.35 1.31
N LYS A 150 -13.81 5.50 1.92
CA LYS A 150 -13.23 6.79 1.53
C LYS A 150 -11.72 6.84 1.77
N ALA A 151 -11.25 6.28 2.89
CA ALA A 151 -9.82 6.22 3.20
C ALA A 151 -9.07 5.28 2.24
N LEU A 152 -9.67 4.14 1.90
CA LEU A 152 -9.12 3.21 0.92
C LEU A 152 -9.01 3.87 -0.46
N GLN A 153 -10.07 4.54 -0.93
CA GLN A 153 -10.05 5.30 -2.18
C GLN A 153 -8.94 6.35 -2.21
N ARG A 154 -8.75 7.10 -1.11
CA ARG A 154 -7.65 8.07 -0.99
C ARG A 154 -6.28 7.40 -1.08
N SER A 155 -6.09 6.26 -0.39
CA SER A 155 -4.82 5.54 -0.44
C SER A 155 -4.49 5.03 -1.83
N ILE A 156 -5.49 4.56 -2.58
CA ILE A 156 -5.34 4.14 -3.98
C ILE A 156 -4.97 5.34 -4.85
N GLN A 157 -5.67 6.48 -4.73
CA GLN A 157 -5.35 7.69 -5.49
C GLN A 157 -3.93 8.21 -5.22
N GLU A 158 -3.46 8.15 -3.98
CA GLU A 158 -2.08 8.55 -3.63
C GLU A 158 -1.03 7.63 -4.26
N GLU A 159 -1.35 6.34 -4.44
CA GLU A 159 -0.50 5.35 -5.09
C GLU A 159 -0.53 5.48 -6.63
N GLU A 160 -1.71 5.71 -7.20
CA GLU A 160 -1.91 6.01 -8.62
C GLU A 160 -1.18 7.31 -9.02
N LEU A 161 -1.24 8.37 -8.20
CA LEU A 161 -0.56 9.65 -8.48
C LEU A 161 0.98 9.50 -8.47
N LYS A 162 1.53 8.63 -7.60
CA LYS A 162 2.97 8.31 -7.58
C LYS A 162 3.38 7.52 -8.82
N THR A 163 2.50 6.65 -9.31
CA THR A 163 2.71 5.87 -10.54
C THR A 163 2.62 6.78 -11.78
N TYR A 164 1.62 7.67 -11.84
CA TYR A 164 1.40 8.65 -12.91
C TYR A 164 2.56 9.64 -13.07
N ARG A 165 3.16 10.10 -11.97
CA ARG A 165 4.32 11.02 -12.01
C ARG A 165 5.60 10.35 -12.51
N ALA A 166 5.75 9.05 -12.33
CA ALA A 166 6.94 8.33 -12.75
C ALA A 166 6.90 7.96 -14.24
N SER A 167 5.71 7.80 -14.84
CA SER A 167 5.55 7.58 -16.29
C SER A 167 5.74 8.87 -17.11
N HIS A 168 5.31 10.04 -16.62
CA HIS A 168 5.42 11.31 -17.37
C HIS A 168 6.82 11.95 -17.40
N LEU A 169 7.80 11.39 -16.68
CA LEU A 169 9.18 11.90 -16.66
C LEU A 169 9.81 12.02 -18.06
N PHE A 170 9.35 11.22 -19.02
CA PHE A 170 9.86 11.22 -20.39
C PHE A 170 9.03 12.09 -21.35
N GLU A 171 7.76 12.37 -21.03
CA GLU A 171 6.82 13.06 -21.92
C GLU A 171 6.81 14.59 -21.71
N ASP A 172 7.01 15.06 -20.48
CA ASP A 172 6.94 16.49 -20.13
C ASP A 172 8.23 17.28 -20.45
N ILE A 173 9.28 16.62 -20.93
CA ILE A 173 10.58 17.23 -21.23
C ILE A 173 10.79 17.26 -22.74
N GLU A 174 10.66 18.45 -23.35
CA GLU A 174 11.04 18.66 -24.75
C GLU A 174 12.56 18.45 -24.93
N SER A 175 12.93 17.28 -25.42
CA SER A 175 14.32 16.91 -25.71
C SER A 175 14.36 15.95 -26.89
N ASN A 176 15.44 16.02 -27.68
CA ASN A 176 15.70 15.03 -28.73
C ASN A 176 15.92 13.60 -28.17
N ARG A 177 16.29 13.50 -26.88
CA ARG A 177 16.48 12.23 -26.18
C ARG A 177 16.38 12.44 -24.66
N THR A 178 15.47 11.75 -24.01
CA THR A 178 15.32 11.76 -22.54
C THR A 178 15.64 10.37 -21.99
N SER A 179 16.47 10.31 -20.95
CA SER A 179 16.89 9.06 -20.31
C SER A 179 17.00 9.25 -18.80
N LEU A 180 16.55 8.27 -18.02
CA LEU A 180 16.81 8.21 -16.58
C LEU A 180 18.04 7.33 -16.32
N ILE A 181 19.02 7.85 -15.60
CA ILE A 181 20.25 7.11 -15.27
C ILE A 181 20.26 6.79 -13.77
N LEU A 182 20.22 5.49 -13.44
CA LEU A 182 20.44 4.97 -12.11
C LEU A 182 21.90 4.52 -11.99
N ARG A 183 22.57 4.85 -10.88
CA ARG A 183 23.97 4.47 -10.62
C ARG A 183 24.07 3.78 -9.26
N TYR A 184 24.76 2.65 -9.25
CA TYR A 184 25.01 1.85 -8.06
C TYR A 184 26.49 1.56 -7.93
N ASN A 185 27.05 1.79 -6.74
CA ASN A 185 28.40 1.37 -6.38
C ASN A 185 28.28 0.09 -5.56
N ILE A 186 28.91 -0.98 -6.03
CA ILE A 186 28.85 -2.31 -5.43
C ILE A 186 30.18 -2.60 -4.76
N LYS A 187 30.14 -2.92 -3.46
CA LYS A 187 31.34 -3.21 -2.66
C LYS A 187 31.79 -4.66 -2.88
N PRO A 188 33.10 -4.93 -2.93
CA PRO A 188 33.61 -6.29 -3.00
C PRO A 188 33.18 -7.08 -1.76
N ARG A 189 32.82 -8.35 -1.94
CA ARG A 189 32.50 -9.31 -0.86
C ARG A 189 31.34 -8.93 0.07
N ASP A 190 30.52 -7.94 -0.29
CA ASP A 190 29.31 -7.57 0.46
C ASP A 190 28.13 -8.49 0.13
N PHE A 191 28.26 -9.78 0.48
CA PHE A 191 27.18 -10.77 0.27
C PHE A 191 25.94 -10.47 1.12
N THR A 192 26.10 -9.72 2.23
CA THR A 192 25.00 -9.36 3.12
C THR A 192 23.97 -8.45 2.46
N HIS A 193 24.40 -7.53 1.59
CA HIS A 193 23.50 -6.64 0.86
C HIS A 193 23.32 -7.06 -0.61
N GLY A 194 23.72 -8.29 -0.95
CA GLY A 194 23.62 -8.79 -2.30
C GLY A 194 22.18 -8.80 -2.83
N GLY A 195 21.95 -8.17 -3.99
CA GLY A 195 20.63 -8.07 -4.61
C GLY A 195 19.86 -6.80 -4.26
N ALA A 196 20.46 -5.90 -3.48
CA ALA A 196 19.86 -4.61 -3.16
C ALA A 196 19.74 -3.74 -4.42
N ALA A 197 20.76 -3.71 -5.29
CA ALA A 197 20.70 -2.91 -6.51
C ALA A 197 19.64 -3.47 -7.46
N SER A 198 19.62 -4.78 -7.69
CA SER A 198 18.62 -5.42 -8.55
C SER A 198 17.18 -5.22 -8.07
N SER A 199 16.94 -5.30 -6.75
CA SER A 199 15.63 -5.04 -6.14
C SER A 199 15.20 -3.57 -6.31
N ASN A 200 16.14 -2.63 -6.18
CA ASN A 200 15.87 -1.21 -6.41
C ASN A 200 15.54 -0.93 -7.87
N ILE A 201 16.28 -1.52 -8.82
CA ILE A 201 16.03 -1.40 -10.25
C ILE A 201 14.64 -1.95 -10.60
N LYS A 202 14.31 -3.16 -10.12
CA LYS A 202 12.98 -3.77 -10.35
C LYS A 202 11.85 -2.89 -9.85
N ARG A 203 11.96 -2.34 -8.64
CA ARG A 203 10.96 -1.42 -8.07
C ARG A 203 10.86 -0.11 -8.86
N ALA A 204 11.99 0.46 -9.30
CA ALA A 204 12.00 1.66 -10.12
C ALA A 204 11.27 1.41 -11.45
N LEU A 205 11.57 0.31 -12.14
CA LEU A 205 10.93 -0.07 -13.41
C LEU A 205 9.41 -0.23 -13.27
N LEU A 206 8.94 -0.98 -12.28
CA LEU A 206 7.51 -1.15 -12.03
C LEU A 206 6.80 0.19 -11.78
N ARG A 207 7.45 1.10 -11.03
CA ARG A 207 6.91 2.44 -10.76
C ARG A 207 6.81 3.31 -12.00
N MET A 208 7.71 3.15 -12.97
CA MET A 208 7.68 3.88 -14.24
C MET A 208 6.75 3.24 -15.29
N GLY A 209 5.98 2.23 -14.90
CA GLY A 209 5.00 1.57 -15.78
C GLY A 209 5.53 0.37 -16.56
N ALA A 210 6.76 -0.09 -16.30
CA ALA A 210 7.28 -1.30 -16.94
C ALA A 210 6.41 -2.51 -16.61
N SER A 211 6.14 -3.34 -17.61
CA SER A 211 5.37 -4.57 -17.41
C SER A 211 6.06 -5.49 -16.39
N PRO A 212 5.31 -6.31 -15.63
CA PRO A 212 5.90 -7.27 -14.69
C PRO A 212 6.92 -8.22 -15.34
N GLN A 213 6.75 -8.53 -16.63
CA GLN A 213 7.68 -9.37 -17.38
C GLN A 213 9.01 -8.65 -17.63
N ILE A 214 8.98 -7.39 -18.05
CA ILE A 214 10.20 -6.57 -18.27
C ILE A 214 10.93 -6.36 -16.94
N ALA A 215 10.20 -5.98 -15.89
CA ALA A 215 10.78 -5.79 -14.56
C ALA A 215 11.43 -7.07 -14.01
N ARG A 216 10.84 -8.25 -14.26
CA ARG A 216 11.45 -9.54 -13.91
C ARG A 216 12.74 -9.80 -14.70
N ARG A 217 12.73 -9.64 -16.03
CA ARG A 217 13.92 -9.82 -16.89
C ARG A 217 15.08 -8.93 -16.43
N CYS A 218 14.81 -7.63 -16.24
CA CYS A 218 15.79 -6.67 -15.75
C CYS A 218 16.31 -7.02 -14.35
N GLY A 219 15.42 -7.42 -13.43
CA GLY A 219 15.79 -7.78 -12.07
C GLY A 219 16.73 -8.99 -12.01
N ILE A 220 16.45 -10.03 -12.80
CA ILE A 220 17.30 -11.23 -12.86
C ILE A 220 18.68 -10.87 -13.45
N ALA A 221 18.70 -10.16 -14.59
CA ALA A 221 19.96 -9.76 -15.22
C ALA A 221 20.81 -8.85 -14.31
N ALA A 222 20.18 -7.90 -13.62
CA ALA A 222 20.86 -7.03 -12.66
C ALA A 222 21.37 -7.79 -11.43
N TYR A 223 20.60 -8.77 -10.91
CA TYR A 223 21.03 -9.58 -9.77
C TYR A 223 22.30 -10.38 -10.08
N GLU A 224 22.30 -11.08 -11.21
CA GLU A 224 23.46 -11.87 -11.64
C GLU A 224 24.69 -10.98 -11.89
N ALA A 225 24.50 -9.80 -12.50
CA ALA A 225 25.58 -8.86 -12.72
C ALA A 225 26.10 -8.26 -11.40
N GLU A 226 25.21 -7.95 -10.45
CA GLU A 226 25.56 -7.48 -9.10
C GLU A 226 26.38 -8.54 -8.34
N MET A 227 25.98 -9.81 -8.42
CA MET A 227 26.72 -10.90 -7.78
C MET A 227 28.12 -11.05 -8.39
N ASN A 228 28.24 -10.95 -9.72
CA ASN A 228 29.54 -10.98 -10.38
C ASN A 228 30.46 -9.85 -9.86
N LEU A 229 29.93 -8.64 -9.63
CA LEU A 229 30.70 -7.56 -9.04
C LEU A 229 31.15 -7.90 -7.62
N ILE A 230 30.24 -8.38 -6.76
CA ILE A 230 30.57 -8.73 -5.37
C ILE A 230 31.65 -9.82 -5.30
N ILE A 231 31.61 -10.79 -6.22
CA ILE A 231 32.52 -11.93 -6.24
C ILE A 231 33.90 -11.57 -6.80
N HIS A 232 33.95 -10.84 -7.92
CA HIS A 232 35.17 -10.73 -8.72
C HIS A 232 35.89 -9.39 -8.63
N THR A 233 35.24 -8.32 -8.18
CA THR A 233 35.89 -6.99 -8.11
C THR A 233 36.93 -6.92 -6.98
N THR A 234 37.96 -6.10 -7.17
CA THR A 234 39.03 -5.93 -6.17
C THR A 234 38.73 -4.76 -5.24
N ASN A 235 38.40 -3.58 -5.78
CA ASN A 235 38.12 -2.37 -4.98
C ASN A 235 36.66 -1.91 -5.07
N GLY A 236 35.85 -2.53 -5.93
CA GLY A 236 34.44 -2.23 -6.09
C GLY A 236 34.04 -2.07 -7.56
N GLY A 237 32.78 -2.38 -7.83
CA GLY A 237 32.20 -2.31 -9.15
C GLY A 237 31.19 -1.17 -9.28
N THR A 238 30.92 -0.75 -10.52
CA THR A 238 29.84 0.19 -10.82
C THR A 238 28.82 -0.46 -11.74
N MET A 239 27.54 -0.23 -11.44
CA MET A 239 26.43 -0.58 -12.30
C MET A 239 25.66 0.69 -12.66
N ARG A 240 25.63 1.00 -13.95
CA ARG A 240 24.86 2.11 -14.52
C ARG A 240 23.71 1.53 -15.32
N VAL A 241 22.48 1.96 -15.01
CA VAL A 241 21.27 1.59 -15.74
C VAL A 241 20.70 2.84 -16.39
N GLU A 242 20.58 2.83 -17.71
CA GLU A 242 20.01 3.90 -18.51
C GLU A 242 18.66 3.42 -19.06
N ILE A 243 17.59 4.07 -18.61
CA ILE A 243 16.21 3.76 -18.98
C ILE A 243 15.75 4.82 -19.98
N GLU A 244 15.38 4.36 -21.16
CA GLU A 244 14.79 5.15 -22.24
C GLU A 244 13.42 4.55 -22.59
N PRO A 245 12.52 5.31 -23.24
CA PRO A 245 11.18 4.82 -23.58
C PRO A 245 11.16 3.49 -24.36
N HIS A 246 12.15 3.27 -25.23
CA HIS A 246 12.20 2.10 -26.13
C HIS A 246 13.29 1.09 -25.77
N ARG A 247 14.10 1.35 -24.73
CA ARG A 247 15.15 0.42 -24.31
C ARG A 247 15.64 0.68 -22.89
N ILE A 248 16.12 -0.38 -22.25
CA ILE A 248 16.86 -0.32 -20.99
C ILE A 248 18.26 -0.84 -21.26
N SER A 249 19.28 -0.04 -20.95
CA SER A 249 20.69 -0.40 -21.12
C SER A 249 21.38 -0.47 -19.76
N PHE A 250 22.22 -1.48 -19.57
CA PHE A 250 23.08 -1.60 -18.40
C PHE A 250 24.53 -1.58 -18.83
N GLU A 251 25.35 -0.90 -18.04
CA GLU A 251 26.81 -0.92 -18.13
C GLU A 251 27.35 -1.26 -16.75
N VAL A 252 28.04 -2.39 -16.67
CA VAL A 252 28.56 -2.99 -15.44
C VAL A 252 30.07 -3.09 -15.60
N VAL A 253 30.82 -2.47 -14.69
CA VAL A 253 32.27 -2.36 -14.77
C VAL A 253 32.90 -2.73 -13.43
N ASP A 254 33.89 -3.61 -13.47
CA ASP A 254 34.74 -3.95 -12.34
C ASP A 254 36.22 -3.74 -12.65
N ASP A 255 37.01 -3.76 -11.58
CA ASP A 255 38.48 -3.72 -11.56
C ASP A 255 39.09 -5.06 -11.12
N GLY A 256 38.36 -6.15 -11.35
CA GLY A 256 38.74 -7.49 -10.95
C GLY A 256 39.89 -8.09 -11.77
N PRO A 257 40.15 -9.40 -11.63
CA PRO A 257 41.24 -10.08 -12.32
C PRO A 257 41.05 -10.16 -13.84
N GLY A 258 39.85 -9.87 -14.34
CA GLY A 258 39.47 -10.11 -15.73
C GLY A 258 39.25 -11.59 -16.04
N ILE A 259 38.78 -11.86 -17.26
CA ILE A 259 38.40 -13.17 -17.78
C ILE A 259 39.34 -13.48 -18.95
N PRO A 260 40.21 -14.51 -18.83
CA PRO A 260 41.16 -14.88 -19.89
C PRO A 260 40.49 -15.36 -21.19
N ASP A 261 39.40 -16.12 -21.06
CA ASP A 261 38.63 -16.66 -22.18
C ASP A 261 37.14 -16.33 -21.96
N VAL A 262 36.68 -15.30 -22.67
CA VAL A 262 35.30 -14.80 -22.58
C VAL A 262 34.31 -15.82 -23.13
N ASP A 263 34.66 -16.53 -24.20
CA ASP A 263 33.77 -17.52 -24.84
C ASP A 263 33.54 -18.72 -23.91
N LEU A 264 34.59 -19.13 -23.18
CA LEU A 264 34.47 -20.16 -22.16
C LEU A 264 33.63 -19.70 -20.97
N ALA A 265 33.77 -18.43 -20.54
CA ALA A 265 33.00 -17.88 -19.43
C ALA A 265 31.49 -17.74 -19.70
N MET A 266 31.09 -17.69 -20.97
CA MET A 266 29.68 -17.69 -21.35
C MET A 266 29.03 -19.08 -21.28
N LYS A 267 29.82 -20.16 -21.12
CA LYS A 267 29.28 -21.52 -21.04
C LYS A 267 28.75 -21.83 -19.63
N PRO A 268 27.53 -22.37 -19.50
CA PRO A 268 26.98 -22.76 -18.21
C PRO A 268 27.92 -23.69 -17.43
N GLY A 269 28.12 -23.40 -16.15
CA GLY A 269 28.94 -24.21 -15.24
C GLY A 269 30.40 -23.79 -15.16
N TYR A 270 30.86 -22.85 -16.00
CA TYR A 270 32.22 -22.31 -15.91
C TYR A 270 32.28 -21.12 -14.94
N SER A 271 33.22 -21.14 -14.00
CA SER A 271 33.37 -20.09 -12.98
C SER A 271 34.83 -19.81 -12.70
N THR A 272 35.16 -18.53 -12.53
CA THR A 272 36.48 -18.06 -12.09
C THR A 272 36.51 -17.73 -10.60
N ALA A 273 35.44 -18.08 -9.86
CA ALA A 273 35.34 -17.85 -8.41
C ALA A 273 36.24 -18.84 -7.64
N ASN A 274 36.81 -18.39 -6.52
CA ASN A 274 37.59 -19.24 -5.64
C ASN A 274 36.69 -20.23 -4.87
N ASP A 275 37.29 -21.29 -4.32
CA ASP A 275 36.54 -22.38 -3.68
C ASP A 275 35.72 -21.89 -2.47
N ASP A 276 36.22 -20.92 -1.69
CA ASP A 276 35.49 -20.32 -0.57
C ASP A 276 34.14 -19.70 -0.99
N VAL A 277 34.07 -19.08 -2.18
CA VAL A 277 32.82 -18.48 -2.69
C VAL A 277 31.87 -19.56 -3.21
N ARG A 278 32.41 -20.67 -3.72
CA ARG A 278 31.63 -21.81 -4.21
C ARG A 278 30.99 -22.59 -3.08
N GLU A 279 31.68 -22.71 -1.94
CA GLU A 279 31.14 -23.32 -0.71
C GLU A 279 29.98 -22.51 -0.11
N LEU A 280 29.97 -21.18 -0.31
CA LEU A 280 28.84 -20.32 0.08
C LEU A 280 27.63 -20.44 -0.86
N GLY A 281 27.68 -21.32 -1.87
CA GLY A 281 26.61 -21.54 -2.84
C GLY A 281 26.58 -20.52 -3.99
N PHE A 282 27.58 -19.63 -4.09
CA PHE A 282 27.72 -18.64 -5.15
C PHE A 282 28.77 -19.07 -6.19
N GLY A 283 28.78 -18.49 -7.39
CA GLY A 283 29.82 -18.82 -8.38
C GLY A 283 29.70 -20.23 -8.98
N ALA A 284 28.48 -20.76 -9.12
CA ALA A 284 28.20 -22.02 -9.85
C ALA A 284 28.41 -21.91 -11.39
N GLY A 285 28.86 -20.76 -11.89
CA GLY A 285 29.12 -20.54 -13.32
C GLY A 285 27.87 -20.36 -14.19
N MET A 286 26.76 -19.95 -13.59
CA MET A 286 25.49 -19.77 -14.30
C MET A 286 25.16 -18.30 -14.61
N GLY A 287 25.84 -17.34 -13.98
CA GLY A 287 25.42 -15.94 -13.99
C GLY A 287 25.38 -15.30 -15.37
N LEU A 288 26.47 -15.38 -16.15
CA LEU A 288 26.53 -14.80 -17.49
C LEU A 288 25.53 -15.44 -18.47
N ALA A 289 25.33 -16.76 -18.38
CA ALA A 289 24.34 -17.47 -19.17
C ALA A 289 22.90 -17.09 -18.79
N ASN A 290 22.62 -16.87 -17.51
CA ASN A 290 21.31 -16.41 -17.03
C ASN A 290 21.02 -14.99 -17.49
N ILE A 291 22.02 -14.10 -17.48
CA ILE A 291 21.92 -12.75 -18.04
C ILE A 291 21.56 -12.84 -19.52
N ALA A 292 22.31 -13.63 -20.31
CA ALA A 292 22.09 -13.78 -21.75
C ALA A 292 20.68 -14.26 -22.10
N ARG A 293 20.03 -15.09 -21.28
CA ARG A 293 18.64 -15.52 -21.47
C ARG A 293 17.60 -14.42 -21.18
N CYS A 294 17.97 -13.43 -20.37
CA CYS A 294 17.06 -12.38 -19.93
C CYS A 294 17.14 -11.11 -20.78
N VAL A 295 18.20 -10.91 -21.55
CA VAL A 295 18.48 -9.67 -22.30
C VAL A 295 18.46 -9.91 -23.82
N ASP A 296 18.20 -8.87 -24.60
CA ASP A 296 18.09 -8.98 -26.06
C ASP A 296 19.46 -8.79 -26.75
N ALA A 297 20.36 -8.03 -26.12
CA ALA A 297 21.75 -7.92 -26.55
C ALA A 297 22.70 -7.88 -25.36
N MET A 298 23.86 -8.49 -25.51
CA MET A 298 24.90 -8.58 -24.49
C MET A 298 26.29 -8.47 -25.13
N THR A 299 27.21 -7.75 -24.49
CA THR A 299 28.62 -7.65 -24.89
C THR A 299 29.48 -7.68 -23.65
N LEU A 300 30.49 -8.54 -23.64
CA LEU A 300 31.41 -8.72 -22.53
C LEU A 300 32.83 -8.45 -23.02
N GLU A 301 33.47 -7.42 -22.47
CA GLU A 301 34.85 -7.05 -22.73
C GLU A 301 35.65 -7.30 -21.45
N SER A 302 36.74 -8.07 -21.52
CA SER A 302 37.57 -8.32 -20.36
C SER A 302 39.05 -8.30 -20.72
N VAL A 303 39.87 -7.75 -19.83
CA VAL A 303 41.32 -7.73 -19.97
C VAL A 303 41.93 -8.27 -18.68
N VAL A 304 42.72 -9.33 -18.79
CA VAL A 304 43.39 -9.97 -17.65
C VAL A 304 44.23 -8.92 -16.89
N GLY A 305 43.98 -8.82 -15.58
CA GLY A 305 44.61 -7.86 -14.68
C GLY A 305 44.07 -6.43 -14.74
N ARG A 306 43.03 -6.14 -15.52
CA ARG A 306 42.39 -4.81 -15.60
C ARG A 306 40.90 -4.79 -15.27
N GLY A 307 40.25 -5.95 -15.25
CA GLY A 307 38.82 -6.09 -14.94
C GLY A 307 37.95 -6.35 -16.16
N THR A 308 36.64 -6.27 -15.94
CA THR A 308 35.62 -6.62 -16.94
C THR A 308 34.60 -5.51 -17.12
N ARG A 309 34.08 -5.40 -18.34
CA ARG A 309 33.00 -4.51 -18.72
C ARG A 309 31.90 -5.33 -19.41
N LEU A 310 30.76 -5.40 -18.76
CA LEU A 310 29.55 -6.02 -19.29
C LEU A 310 28.55 -4.94 -19.72
N LYS A 311 28.12 -5.00 -20.98
CA LYS A 311 27.01 -4.20 -21.51
C LYS A 311 25.85 -5.12 -21.86
N MET A 312 24.65 -4.74 -21.46
CA MET A 312 23.44 -5.49 -21.81
C MET A 312 22.28 -4.55 -22.12
N LYS A 313 21.40 -4.97 -23.02
CA LYS A 313 20.25 -4.18 -23.48
C LYS A 313 18.99 -5.03 -23.52
N ILE A 314 17.89 -4.43 -23.10
CA ILE A 314 16.54 -4.96 -23.27
C ILE A 314 15.78 -3.93 -24.11
N PHE A 315 15.21 -4.36 -25.22
CA PHE A 315 14.33 -3.54 -26.06
C PHE A 315 12.90 -3.62 -25.53
N LEU A 316 12.24 -2.49 -25.56
CA LEU A 316 10.84 -2.36 -25.17
C LEU A 316 10.02 -2.31 -26.46
N GLU A 317 9.04 -3.21 -26.61
CA GLU A 317 8.03 -3.06 -27.66
C GLU A 317 7.18 -1.82 -27.36
N SER A 318 6.40 -1.34 -28.34
CA SER A 318 5.68 -0.05 -28.46
C SER A 318 4.73 0.36 -27.31
N GLU A 319 4.76 -0.34 -26.20
CA GLU A 319 4.12 -0.02 -24.93
C GLU A 319 5.05 -0.51 -23.81
N ALA A 320 5.80 0.35 -23.10
CA ALA A 320 6.35 -0.15 -21.82
C ALA A 320 6.85 0.82 -20.76
N VAL A 321 7.33 2.02 -21.05
CA VAL A 321 7.79 2.93 -19.97
C VAL A 321 7.44 4.36 -20.35
N GLY A 322 6.41 4.90 -19.72
CA GLY A 322 5.89 6.24 -20.01
C GLY A 322 4.64 6.27 -20.87
N GLU A 323 4.55 5.46 -21.93
CA GLU A 323 3.50 5.55 -22.98
C GLU A 323 2.12 4.97 -22.59
N GLY A 324 1.76 5.01 -21.31
CA GLY A 324 0.49 4.49 -20.82
C GLY A 324 -0.57 5.56 -20.71
N TYR A 325 -1.06 6.15 -21.82
CA TYR A 325 -2.44 6.66 -21.99
C TYR A 325 -2.66 7.32 -23.37
N SER A 326 -2.56 6.60 -24.48
CA SER A 326 -3.24 7.06 -25.70
C SER A 326 -4.75 6.90 -25.48
N GLY A 327 -5.47 8.02 -25.38
CA GLY A 327 -6.90 8.07 -25.05
C GLY A 327 -7.73 7.05 -25.83
N LYS A 328 -8.66 6.40 -25.13
CA LYS A 328 -9.77 5.68 -25.75
C LYS A 328 -10.33 6.56 -26.87
N LYS A 329 -10.29 6.05 -28.10
CA LYS A 329 -11.03 6.58 -29.25
C LYS A 329 -12.46 6.90 -28.81
N GLU A 330 -12.78 8.17 -28.69
CA GLU A 330 -14.15 8.62 -28.88
C GLU A 330 -14.48 8.41 -30.35
N THR A 331 -15.05 7.24 -30.65
CA THR A 331 -15.97 7.14 -31.78
C THR A 331 -17.19 7.99 -31.44
N SER A 332 -17.10 9.29 -31.70
CA SER A 332 -18.26 10.16 -31.76
C SER A 332 -18.73 10.22 -33.22
N GLU A 333 -19.96 9.75 -33.39
CA GLU A 333 -20.80 9.97 -34.55
C GLU A 333 -20.88 11.46 -34.89
N ARG A 334 -20.55 11.80 -36.14
CA ARG A 334 -21.04 12.92 -36.95
C ARG A 334 -20.81 12.51 -38.40
N ASP A 335 -21.64 12.73 -39.38
CA ASP A 335 -23.02 13.22 -39.53
C ASP A 335 -23.25 13.05 -41.04
N ASN A 336 -24.51 12.82 -41.43
CA ASN A 336 -25.11 13.17 -42.74
C ASN A 336 -24.20 13.36 -43.98
N SER A 337 -24.35 12.48 -44.95
CA SER A 337 -24.82 12.79 -46.32
C SER A 337 -25.19 11.52 -47.08
#